data_AF-A0A9E2SEE2-F1
#
_entry.id   AF-A0A9E2SEE2-F1
#
_cell.length_a   1.000
_cell.length_b   1.000
_cell.length_c   1.000
_cell.angle_alpha   90.00
_cell.angle_beta   90.00
_cell.angle_gamma   90.00
#
_symmetry.space_group_name_H-M   'P 1'
#
loop_
_entity.id
_entity.type
_entity.pdbx_description
1 polymer ?
#
loop_
_entity_poly.entity_id
_entity_poly.type
_entity_poly.pdbx_seq_one_letter_code
_entity_poly.pdbx_strand_id
1 'polypeptide(L)'
;MIKHSGAAICLLFSMLLFVGSCKKNDSNSKPNGSPEISISTPLDEPAYIYLDGKYTGTSYPEKKSITASKGQHTIGLSLKNSNKYLLKNLQVSDNISLAFTTADQPVAKAWKALWIGVQTVTATINNTQQQSTFTTDELNACFDYFQWSISNHFIPYSYGTMNWQVTRQDITAPMPLNNYNDGTGYVLSDATVRNAVAGILPGNYDCVFVCWKQKDGAVDFGGNYFGLAGTDPLSTNFKTGYVQVKFTQDPYATLSDKINNYKNNDPGVWIHEWLHTVGEHFYQNKGYTLPLANLGGGFSVHAAESYGYTAPWMNWYKDFVSGRVPSLSGGSYLGIGPETLLKCTVRETAVGCSN
;
A
#
# COMPACT_ATOMS: atom_id res chain seq x y z
N MET A 1 39.52 39.48 -48.70
CA MET A 1 39.19 38.40 -49.67
C MET A 1 37.71 38.11 -49.51
N ILE A 2 36.80 38.78 -50.22
CA ILE A 2 36.44 38.59 -51.63
C ILE A 2 35.87 37.17 -51.90
N LYS A 3 34.52 37.13 -52.01
CA LYS A 3 33.65 36.43 -53.00
C LYS A 3 33.74 34.88 -53.07
N HIS A 4 32.69 34.08 -53.31
CA HIS A 4 31.41 34.21 -54.03
C HIS A 4 30.48 33.07 -53.50
N SER A 5 29.19 33.32 -53.22
CA SER A 5 28.02 33.21 -54.11
C SER A 5 27.51 31.80 -54.39
N GLY A 6 26.23 31.58 -54.09
CA GLY A 6 25.44 30.43 -54.52
C GLY A 6 23.96 30.69 -54.22
N ALA A 7 23.27 31.33 -55.16
CA ALA A 7 21.82 31.52 -55.15
C ALA A 7 21.13 30.30 -55.77
N ALA A 8 19.99 29.86 -55.22
CA ALA A 8 18.92 29.17 -55.95
C ALA A 8 17.66 29.10 -55.06
N ILE A 9 16.62 29.85 -55.37
CA ILE A 9 15.41 29.45 -56.13
C ILE A 9 14.22 29.19 -55.16
N CYS A 10 13.24 30.08 -55.26
CA CYS A 10 11.88 29.96 -54.75
C CYS A 10 11.18 28.72 -55.30
N LEU A 11 10.42 28.03 -54.44
CA LEU A 11 9.21 27.33 -54.85
C LEU A 11 8.19 27.43 -53.70
N LEU A 12 7.22 28.32 -53.87
CA LEU A 12 5.98 28.35 -53.12
C LEU A 12 5.22 27.05 -53.37
N PHE A 13 4.90 26.31 -52.32
CA PHE A 13 3.86 25.29 -52.36
C PHE A 13 2.74 25.70 -51.40
N SER A 14 1.69 26.30 -51.97
CA SER A 14 0.41 26.52 -51.31
C SER A 14 -0.29 25.17 -51.15
N MET A 15 -0.34 24.64 -49.93
CA MET A 15 -1.18 23.49 -49.59
C MET A 15 -2.46 24.01 -48.92
N LEU A 16 -3.51 24.15 -49.72
CA LEU A 16 -4.89 24.30 -49.24
C LEU A 16 -5.32 22.98 -48.59
N LEU A 17 -5.39 22.95 -47.26
CA LEU A 17 -6.07 21.87 -46.54
C LEU A 17 -7.55 22.21 -46.42
N PHE A 18 -8.36 21.47 -47.17
CA PHE A 18 -9.80 21.39 -47.00
C PHE A 18 -10.11 20.83 -45.60
N VAL A 19 -10.66 21.67 -44.73
CA VAL A 19 -11.22 21.25 -43.44
C VAL A 19 -12.60 20.63 -43.73
N GLY A 20 -12.61 19.35 -44.06
CA GLY A 20 -13.81 18.53 -44.09
C GLY A 20 -14.32 18.32 -42.67
N SER A 21 -15.42 19.00 -42.32
CA SER A 21 -16.14 18.83 -41.07
C SER A 21 -16.77 17.43 -41.03
N CYS A 22 -16.03 16.46 -40.50
CA CYS A 22 -16.58 15.17 -40.10
C CYS A 22 -17.37 15.38 -38.81
N LYS A 23 -18.70 15.44 -38.92
CA LYS A 23 -19.60 15.20 -37.78
C LYS A 23 -19.32 13.81 -37.25
N LYS A 24 -18.59 13.71 -36.13
CA LYS A 24 -18.61 12.50 -35.31
C LYS A 24 -20.03 12.32 -34.81
N ASN A 25 -20.71 11.31 -35.35
CA ASN A 25 -21.90 10.75 -34.71
C ASN A 25 -21.43 10.13 -33.39
N ASP A 26 -21.54 10.87 -32.29
CA ASP A 26 -21.50 10.32 -30.94
C ASP A 26 -22.80 9.56 -30.69
N SER A 27 -22.99 8.43 -31.38
CA SER A 27 -23.96 7.42 -30.98
C SER A 27 -23.30 6.50 -29.97
N ASN A 28 -22.99 7.04 -28.78
CA ASN A 28 -22.81 6.22 -27.59
C ASN A 28 -24.22 5.75 -27.19
N SER A 29 -24.71 4.70 -27.85
CA SER A 29 -25.90 3.99 -27.42
C SER A 29 -25.64 3.46 -26.01
N LYS A 30 -26.20 4.13 -25.00
CA LYS A 30 -26.32 3.59 -23.65
C LYS A 30 -26.91 2.18 -23.76
N PRO A 31 -26.38 1.16 -23.08
CA PRO A 31 -27.06 -0.13 -23.02
C PRO A 31 -28.45 0.15 -22.43
N ASN A 32 -29.48 -0.08 -23.23
CA ASN A 32 -30.86 0.02 -22.80
C ASN A 32 -31.04 -0.91 -21.57
N GLY A 33 -31.29 -0.33 -20.39
CA GLY A 33 -31.88 -1.08 -19.27
C GLY A 33 -31.05 -1.31 -18.00
N SER A 34 -29.89 -0.70 -17.81
CA SER A 34 -29.25 -0.69 -16.47
C SER A 34 -29.82 0.44 -15.61
N PRO A 35 -30.44 0.15 -14.44
CA PRO A 35 -30.94 1.18 -13.56
C PRO A 35 -29.87 2.18 -13.09
N GLU A 36 -30.31 3.41 -12.90
CA GLU A 36 -29.51 4.49 -12.34
C GLU A 36 -29.65 4.53 -10.81
N ILE A 37 -28.52 4.60 -10.13
CA ILE A 37 -28.41 4.75 -8.68
C ILE A 37 -27.91 6.16 -8.41
N SER A 38 -28.80 7.03 -7.94
CA SER A 38 -28.45 8.38 -7.48
C SER A 38 -27.86 8.31 -6.07
N ILE A 39 -26.80 9.05 -5.81
CA ILE A 39 -26.02 8.99 -4.56
C ILE A 39 -25.95 10.38 -3.94
N SER A 40 -26.18 10.46 -2.64
CA SER A 40 -25.79 11.61 -1.82
C SER A 40 -24.91 11.18 -0.65
N THR A 41 -24.01 12.07 -0.25
CA THR A 41 -23.06 11.86 0.86
C THR A 41 -23.49 12.67 2.09
N PRO A 42 -23.03 12.28 3.29
CA PRO A 42 -23.26 13.08 4.49
C PRO A 42 -22.66 14.48 4.33
N LEU A 43 -23.45 15.52 4.56
CA LEU A 43 -23.02 16.93 4.48
C LEU A 43 -22.37 17.30 3.14
N ASP A 44 -22.77 16.64 2.04
CA ASP A 44 -22.18 16.82 0.71
C ASP A 44 -20.66 16.60 0.64
N GLU A 45 -20.10 15.79 1.55
CA GLU A 45 -18.68 15.50 1.56
C GLU A 45 -18.26 14.80 0.25
N PRO A 46 -17.16 15.24 -0.41
CA PRO A 46 -16.64 14.55 -1.59
C PRO A 46 -16.28 13.10 -1.29
N ALA A 47 -16.56 12.19 -2.23
CA ALA A 47 -16.33 10.76 -2.02
C ALA A 47 -15.90 10.04 -3.30
N TYR A 48 -15.11 8.97 -3.17
CA TYR A 48 -14.90 8.00 -4.25
C TYR A 48 -15.99 6.93 -4.21
N ILE A 49 -16.53 6.55 -5.36
CA ILE A 49 -17.65 5.62 -5.45
C ILE A 49 -17.15 4.22 -5.84
N TYR A 50 -17.65 3.21 -5.14
CA TYR A 50 -17.34 1.80 -5.37
C TYR A 50 -18.62 1.03 -5.66
N LEU A 51 -18.53 0.09 -6.60
CA LEU A 51 -19.58 -0.88 -6.92
C LEU A 51 -18.97 -2.28 -6.75
N ASP A 52 -19.57 -3.09 -5.89
CA ASP A 52 -19.15 -4.45 -5.57
C ASP A 52 -17.65 -4.52 -5.21
N GLY A 53 -17.25 -3.64 -4.30
CA GLY A 53 -15.87 -3.50 -3.82
C GLY A 53 -14.88 -2.85 -4.79
N LYS A 54 -15.26 -2.54 -6.04
CA LYS A 54 -14.36 -1.97 -7.07
C LYS A 54 -14.60 -0.48 -7.26
N TYR A 55 -13.52 0.30 -7.33
CA TYR A 55 -13.63 1.73 -7.63
C TYR A 55 -14.18 1.94 -9.05
N THR A 56 -15.20 2.80 -9.19
CA THR A 56 -15.90 3.02 -10.46
C THR A 56 -15.18 4.01 -11.38
N GLY A 57 -14.10 4.65 -10.90
CA GLY A 57 -13.45 5.76 -11.59
C GLY A 57 -14.14 7.10 -11.43
N THR A 58 -15.18 7.18 -10.62
CA THR A 58 -16.01 8.38 -10.48
C THR A 58 -16.06 8.85 -9.03
N SER A 59 -16.20 10.16 -8.85
CA SER A 59 -16.27 10.77 -7.52
C SER A 59 -17.50 11.67 -7.35
N TYR A 60 -18.03 11.74 -6.13
CA TYR A 60 -19.03 12.74 -5.74
C TYR A 60 -18.30 14.05 -5.39
N PRO A 61 -18.80 15.24 -5.78
CA PRO A 61 -20.06 15.50 -6.47
C PRO A 61 -19.98 15.49 -8.01
N GLU A 62 -18.81 15.25 -8.61
CA GLU A 62 -18.60 15.28 -10.07
C GLU A 62 -19.59 14.36 -10.81
N LYS A 63 -19.86 13.19 -10.23
CA LYS A 63 -20.89 12.26 -10.66
C LYS A 63 -21.78 11.89 -9.49
N LYS A 64 -23.04 12.31 -9.55
CA LYS A 64 -24.06 12.03 -8.52
C LYS A 64 -24.82 10.73 -8.74
N SER A 65 -24.48 9.99 -9.79
CA SER A 65 -25.11 8.71 -10.08
C SER A 65 -24.18 7.72 -10.77
N ILE A 66 -24.45 6.44 -10.56
CA ILE A 66 -23.82 5.32 -11.27
C ILE A 66 -24.91 4.42 -11.85
N THR A 67 -24.54 3.52 -12.74
CA THR A 67 -25.44 2.50 -13.28
C THR A 67 -24.98 1.12 -12.81
N ALA A 68 -25.91 0.27 -12.42
CA ALA A 68 -25.65 -1.14 -12.10
C ALA A 68 -26.67 -2.03 -12.81
N SER A 69 -26.33 -3.31 -12.98
CA SER A 69 -27.29 -4.31 -13.44
C SER A 69 -28.42 -4.51 -12.42
N LYS A 70 -29.53 -5.12 -12.85
CA LYS A 70 -30.51 -5.63 -11.90
C LYS A 70 -29.90 -6.80 -11.12
N GLY A 71 -30.04 -6.81 -9.80
CA GLY A 71 -29.40 -7.80 -8.94
C GLY A 71 -29.03 -7.27 -7.56
N GLN A 72 -28.39 -8.12 -6.77
CA GLN A 72 -27.77 -7.72 -5.51
C GLN A 72 -26.45 -7.01 -5.80
N HIS A 73 -26.29 -5.84 -5.21
CA HIS A 73 -25.09 -5.04 -5.33
C HIS A 73 -24.71 -4.43 -4.00
N THR A 74 -23.43 -4.10 -3.87
CA THR A 74 -22.88 -3.35 -2.76
C THR A 74 -22.35 -2.02 -3.27
N ILE A 75 -22.84 -0.90 -2.71
CA ILE A 75 -22.35 0.44 -3.02
C ILE A 75 -21.52 0.94 -1.84
N GLY A 76 -20.28 1.28 -2.13
CA GLY A 76 -19.34 1.82 -1.17
C GLY A 76 -18.98 3.26 -1.48
N LEU A 77 -18.77 4.08 -0.44
CA LEU A 77 -18.28 5.45 -0.56
C LEU A 77 -17.05 5.65 0.34
N SER A 78 -15.92 6.03 -0.25
CA SER A 78 -14.75 6.51 0.51
C SER A 78 -14.79 8.03 0.61
N LEU A 79 -15.19 8.55 1.77
CA LEU A 79 -15.29 9.98 2.06
C LEU A 79 -13.88 10.61 2.12
N LYS A 80 -13.64 11.63 1.30
CA LYS A 80 -12.28 12.15 1.02
C LYS A 80 -11.66 12.92 2.19
N ASN A 81 -12.47 13.58 3.03
CA ASN A 81 -11.99 14.46 4.09
C ASN A 81 -11.99 13.75 5.45
N SER A 82 -13.05 12.99 5.75
CA SER A 82 -13.21 12.27 7.01
C SER A 82 -12.47 10.93 7.02
N ASN A 83 -11.95 10.47 5.88
CA ASN A 83 -11.30 9.16 5.70
C ASN A 83 -12.17 8.00 6.22
N LYS A 84 -13.47 8.05 5.94
CA LYS A 84 -14.43 7.01 6.32
C LYS A 84 -14.95 6.28 5.09
N TYR A 85 -15.11 4.97 5.22
CA TYR A 85 -15.81 4.15 4.25
C TYR A 85 -17.26 3.96 4.70
N LEU A 86 -18.20 4.19 3.80
CA LEU A 86 -19.63 3.91 4.01
C LEU A 86 -20.06 2.81 3.05
N LEU A 87 -20.99 1.96 3.48
CA LEU A 87 -21.37 0.76 2.72
C LEU A 87 -22.88 0.50 2.80
N LYS A 88 -23.49 0.22 1.65
CA LYS A 88 -24.89 -0.25 1.56
C LYS A 88 -24.99 -1.44 0.64
N ASN A 89 -25.72 -2.46 1.08
CA ASN A 89 -26.19 -3.55 0.23
C ASN A 89 -27.59 -3.20 -0.26
N LEU A 90 -27.86 -3.40 -1.55
CA LEU A 90 -29.17 -3.19 -2.11
C LEU A 90 -29.49 -4.20 -3.21
N GLN A 91 -30.80 -4.49 -3.34
CA GLN A 91 -31.35 -5.13 -4.52
C GLN A 91 -31.72 -4.05 -5.54
N VAL A 92 -31.01 -4.01 -6.67
CA VAL A 92 -31.33 -3.14 -7.80
C VAL A 92 -32.38 -3.82 -8.66
N SER A 93 -33.55 -3.17 -8.82
CA SER A 93 -34.59 -3.58 -9.77
C SER A 93 -34.91 -2.49 -10.79
N ASP A 94 -34.90 -1.22 -10.33
CA ASP A 94 -35.19 -0.01 -11.09
C ASP A 94 -34.34 1.14 -10.54
N ASN A 95 -34.54 2.37 -11.04
CA ASN A 95 -33.76 3.53 -10.59
C ASN A 95 -33.99 3.77 -9.08
N ILE A 96 -32.92 3.99 -8.33
CA ILE A 96 -32.95 4.13 -6.86
C ILE A 96 -32.15 5.37 -6.45
N SER A 97 -32.60 6.04 -5.38
CA SER A 97 -31.84 7.09 -4.71
C SER A 97 -31.30 6.57 -3.38
N LEU A 98 -29.99 6.59 -3.21
CA LEU A 98 -29.28 6.20 -1.99
C LEU A 98 -28.71 7.43 -1.30
N ALA A 99 -29.26 7.74 -0.12
CA ALA A 99 -28.67 8.71 0.79
C ALA A 99 -27.79 7.99 1.80
N PHE A 100 -26.51 8.34 1.85
CA PHE A 100 -25.58 7.81 2.84
C PHE A 100 -25.50 8.72 4.07
N THR A 101 -25.31 8.10 5.23
CA THR A 101 -25.16 8.72 6.55
C THR A 101 -23.92 8.14 7.24
N THR A 102 -23.49 8.76 8.33
CA THR A 102 -22.38 8.21 9.14
C THR A 102 -22.72 6.87 9.80
N ALA A 103 -24.01 6.52 9.94
CA ALA A 103 -24.44 5.21 10.45
C ALA A 103 -24.18 4.07 9.45
N ASP A 104 -23.92 4.38 8.18
CA ASP A 104 -23.61 3.40 7.14
C ASP A 104 -22.12 3.00 7.15
N GLN A 105 -21.34 3.47 8.13
CA GLN A 105 -19.96 3.05 8.32
C GLN A 105 -19.92 1.62 8.89
N PRO A 106 -19.31 0.63 8.19
CA PRO A 106 -19.18 -0.71 8.73
C PRO A 106 -18.22 -0.72 9.92
N VAL A 107 -18.37 -1.72 10.79
CA VAL A 107 -17.41 -1.95 11.88
C VAL A 107 -16.05 -2.30 11.26
N ALA A 108 -15.02 -1.53 11.63
CA ALA A 108 -13.66 -1.77 11.17
C ALA A 108 -13.18 -3.18 11.55
N LYS A 109 -12.53 -3.87 10.62
CA LYS A 109 -11.97 -5.20 10.85
C LYS A 109 -10.79 -5.09 11.81
N ALA A 110 -10.75 -5.98 12.81
CA ALA A 110 -9.62 -6.08 13.73
C ALA A 110 -8.42 -6.74 13.06
N TRP A 111 -7.38 -5.95 12.79
CA TRP A 111 -6.07 -6.40 12.32
C TRP A 111 -5.10 -6.46 13.51
N LYS A 112 -4.36 -7.56 13.68
CA LYS A 112 -3.45 -7.74 14.82
C LYS A 112 -1.99 -7.66 14.38
N ALA A 113 -1.21 -6.79 15.02
CA ALA A 113 0.23 -6.72 14.83
C ALA A 113 0.97 -7.15 16.10
N LEU A 114 2.01 -7.95 15.93
CA LEU A 114 3.06 -8.08 16.93
C LEU A 114 4.22 -7.20 16.50
N TRP A 115 4.48 -6.14 17.25
CA TRP A 115 5.66 -5.32 17.05
C TRP A 115 6.78 -5.81 17.96
N ILE A 116 7.97 -6.02 17.38
CA ILE A 116 9.14 -6.54 18.07
C ILE A 116 10.29 -5.55 17.96
N GLY A 117 10.73 -5.04 19.11
CA GLY A 117 11.96 -4.28 19.23
C GLY A 117 13.11 -5.20 19.61
N VAL A 118 14.15 -5.29 18.78
CA VAL A 118 15.33 -6.10 19.10
C VAL A 118 16.42 -5.19 19.65
N GLN A 119 16.70 -5.34 20.95
CA GLN A 119 17.63 -4.47 21.65
C GLN A 119 19.05 -4.66 21.11
N THR A 120 19.54 -5.89 21.00
CA THR A 120 20.89 -6.18 20.52
C THR A 120 20.84 -7.18 19.38
N VAL A 121 21.50 -6.86 18.28
CA VAL A 121 21.76 -7.79 17.18
C VAL A 121 23.25 -8.07 17.07
N THR A 122 23.60 -9.27 16.62
CA THR A 122 24.99 -9.72 16.49
C THR A 122 25.26 -10.39 15.15
N ALA A 123 26.47 -10.24 14.63
CA ALA A 123 26.94 -11.01 13.49
C ALA A 123 28.47 -11.15 13.50
N THR A 124 29.00 -12.16 12.83
CA THR A 124 30.45 -12.34 12.67
C THR A 124 30.92 -11.66 11.38
N ILE A 125 31.67 -10.56 11.52
CA ILE A 125 32.29 -9.83 10.40
C ILE A 125 33.81 -10.00 10.52
N ASN A 126 34.47 -10.47 9.45
CA ASN A 126 35.93 -10.69 9.43
C ASN A 126 36.43 -11.49 10.64
N ASN A 127 35.77 -12.62 10.94
CA ASN A 127 36.05 -13.51 12.08
C ASN A 127 35.92 -12.86 13.47
N THR A 128 35.32 -11.67 13.55
CA THR A 128 35.09 -10.96 14.82
C THR A 128 33.58 -10.84 15.04
N GLN A 129 33.11 -11.22 16.22
CA GLN A 129 31.72 -10.98 16.60
C GLN A 129 31.53 -9.49 16.84
N GLN A 130 30.59 -8.90 16.09
CA GLN A 130 30.19 -7.51 16.20
C GLN A 130 28.75 -7.43 16.71
N GLN A 131 28.40 -6.32 17.35
CA GLN A 131 27.06 -6.09 17.85
C GLN A 131 26.62 -4.64 17.68
N SER A 132 25.32 -4.44 17.50
CA SER A 132 24.68 -3.13 17.47
C SER A 132 23.53 -3.15 18.46
N THR A 133 23.43 -2.11 19.29
CA THR A 133 22.47 -2.08 20.40
C THR A 133 21.62 -0.82 20.37
N PHE A 134 20.31 -0.98 20.42
CA PHE A 134 19.39 0.10 20.75
C PHE A 134 19.39 0.36 22.26
N THR A 135 19.32 1.65 22.62
CA THR A 135 18.84 2.07 23.93
C THR A 135 17.31 1.88 24.03
N THR A 136 16.76 1.91 25.24
CA THR A 136 15.31 1.88 25.46
C THR A 136 14.60 3.03 24.76
N ASP A 137 15.19 4.23 24.75
CA ASP A 137 14.61 5.41 24.09
C ASP A 137 14.59 5.25 22.57
N GLU A 138 15.62 4.62 22.01
CA GLU A 138 15.66 4.29 20.58
C GLU A 138 14.58 3.25 20.21
N LEU A 139 14.39 2.20 21.03
CA LEU A 139 13.30 1.24 20.85
C LEU A 139 11.92 1.92 20.90
N ASN A 140 11.73 2.82 21.87
CA ASN A 140 10.50 3.61 21.99
C ASN A 140 10.27 4.48 20.75
N ALA A 141 11.30 5.19 20.28
CA ALA A 141 11.20 6.03 19.09
C ALA A 141 10.79 5.22 17.84
N CYS A 142 11.35 4.01 17.67
CA CYS A 142 10.96 3.11 16.58
C CYS A 142 9.51 2.63 16.70
N PHE A 143 9.06 2.27 17.91
CA PHE A 143 7.67 1.87 18.15
C PHE A 143 6.70 3.03 17.88
N ASP A 144 7.02 4.22 18.36
CA ASP A 144 6.22 5.43 18.14
C ASP A 144 6.13 5.78 16.66
N TYR A 145 7.21 5.56 15.89
CA TYR A 145 7.16 5.72 14.44
C TYR A 145 6.23 4.71 13.75
N PHE A 146 6.22 3.45 14.20
CA PHE A 146 5.28 2.44 13.71
C PHE A 146 3.82 2.83 14.03
N GLN A 147 3.53 3.23 15.27
CA GLN A 147 2.20 3.73 15.68
C GLN A 147 1.77 4.96 14.87
N TRP A 148 2.71 5.88 14.63
CA TRP A 148 2.50 7.04 13.77
C TRP A 148 2.14 6.61 12.34
N SER A 149 2.84 5.62 11.77
CA SER A 149 2.53 5.10 10.43
C SER A 149 1.15 4.45 10.38
N ILE A 150 0.74 3.72 11.41
CA ILE A 150 -0.62 3.17 11.50
C ILE A 150 -1.66 4.30 11.40
N SER A 151 -1.48 5.34 12.21
CA SER A 151 -2.42 6.46 12.32
C SER A 151 -2.47 7.35 11.08
N ASN A 152 -1.34 7.50 10.37
CA ASN A 152 -1.21 8.41 9.23
C ASN A 152 -1.36 7.72 7.87
N HIS A 153 -1.09 6.41 7.79
CA HIS A 153 -1.11 5.67 6.52
C HIS A 153 -2.13 4.53 6.54
N PHE A 154 -1.96 3.53 7.39
CA PHE A 154 -2.79 2.32 7.33
C PHE A 154 -4.28 2.62 7.54
N ILE A 155 -4.63 3.38 8.58
CA ILE A 155 -6.02 3.70 8.89
C ILE A 155 -6.61 4.68 7.84
N PRO A 156 -5.96 5.81 7.50
CA PRO A 156 -6.52 6.71 6.51
C PRO A 156 -6.60 6.12 5.10
N TYR A 157 -5.61 5.33 4.67
CA TYR A 157 -5.59 4.76 3.31
C TYR A 157 -6.60 3.63 3.13
N SER A 158 -6.96 2.95 4.22
CA SER A 158 -8.06 1.99 4.26
C SER A 158 -9.43 2.65 4.47
N TYR A 159 -9.51 3.97 4.57
CA TYR A 159 -10.74 4.70 4.90
C TYR A 159 -11.41 4.20 6.20
N GLY A 160 -10.58 3.88 7.21
CA GLY A 160 -11.04 3.45 8.52
C GLY A 160 -11.66 2.05 8.54
N THR A 161 -11.45 1.23 7.50
CA THR A 161 -11.93 -0.17 7.48
C THR A 161 -11.02 -1.12 8.26
N MET A 162 -9.80 -0.68 8.61
CA MET A 162 -8.86 -1.42 9.46
C MET A 162 -8.79 -0.81 10.86
N ASN A 163 -8.85 -1.66 11.88
CA ASN A 163 -8.55 -1.33 13.27
C ASN A 163 -7.35 -2.16 13.75
N TRP A 164 -6.19 -1.53 13.83
CA TRP A 164 -4.96 -2.19 14.25
C TRP A 164 -4.87 -2.34 15.77
N GLN A 165 -4.76 -3.58 16.22
CA GLN A 165 -4.49 -3.98 17.59
C GLN A 165 -3.03 -4.40 17.69
N VAL A 166 -2.22 -3.59 18.37
CA VAL A 166 -0.77 -3.79 18.42
C VAL A 166 -0.37 -4.34 19.79
N THR A 167 0.33 -5.47 19.79
CA THR A 167 1.10 -5.95 20.95
C THR A 167 2.56 -5.58 20.74
N ARG A 168 3.18 -4.93 21.72
CA ARG A 168 4.63 -4.67 21.72
C ARG A 168 5.34 -5.73 22.55
N GLN A 169 6.46 -6.25 22.03
CA GLN A 169 7.37 -7.12 22.75
C GLN A 169 8.82 -6.78 22.41
N ASP A 170 9.63 -6.47 23.41
CA ASP A 170 11.05 -6.20 23.20
C ASP A 170 11.87 -7.47 23.52
N ILE A 171 12.84 -7.79 22.66
CA ILE A 171 13.80 -8.86 22.87
C ILE A 171 15.10 -8.23 23.38
N THR A 172 15.41 -8.49 24.65
CA THR A 172 16.63 -7.99 25.30
C THR A 172 17.83 -8.92 25.14
N ALA A 173 17.59 -10.19 24.83
CA ALA A 173 18.66 -11.14 24.52
C ALA A 173 19.28 -10.82 23.15
N PRO A 174 20.61 -10.96 22.98
CA PRO A 174 21.26 -10.76 21.68
C PRO A 174 20.72 -11.72 20.61
N MET A 175 20.35 -11.16 19.46
CA MET A 175 19.79 -11.92 18.35
C MET A 175 20.81 -12.04 17.20
N PRO A 176 21.09 -13.25 16.69
CA PRO A 176 22.01 -13.43 15.58
C PRO A 176 21.37 -13.01 14.26
N LEU A 177 22.08 -12.19 13.48
CA LEU A 177 21.72 -11.88 12.12
C LEU A 177 22.23 -12.97 11.16
N ASN A 178 21.47 -13.17 10.08
CA ASN A 178 21.84 -14.06 8.98
C ASN A 178 22.43 -13.23 7.83
N ASN A 179 23.42 -13.78 7.13
CA ASN A 179 23.87 -13.19 5.86
C ASN A 179 22.72 -13.21 4.85
N TYR A 180 22.53 -12.09 4.18
CA TYR A 180 21.54 -11.91 3.13
C TYR A 180 22.22 -11.84 1.76
N ASN A 181 21.67 -12.55 0.76
CA ASN A 181 22.14 -12.62 -0.62
C ASN A 181 23.68 -12.66 -0.72
N ASP A 182 24.28 -13.75 -0.24
CA ASP A 182 25.72 -14.03 -0.35
C ASP A 182 26.65 -12.92 0.15
N GLY A 183 26.25 -12.22 1.22
CA GLY A 183 27.10 -11.23 1.91
C GLY A 183 26.85 -9.77 1.50
N THR A 184 25.78 -9.49 0.76
CA THR A 184 25.38 -8.11 0.42
C THR A 184 24.74 -7.36 1.60
N GLY A 185 24.49 -8.04 2.72
CA GLY A 185 24.07 -7.43 3.98
C GLY A 185 23.65 -8.48 5.01
N TYR A 186 23.04 -8.02 6.09
CA TYR A 186 22.53 -8.88 7.16
C TYR A 186 21.04 -8.65 7.38
N VAL A 187 20.32 -9.73 7.66
CA VAL A 187 18.89 -9.74 7.98
C VAL A 187 18.64 -10.43 9.30
N LEU A 188 17.56 -10.04 9.97
CA LEU A 188 17.00 -10.87 11.02
C LEU A 188 15.93 -11.77 10.39
N SER A 189 16.21 -13.07 10.28
CA SER A 189 15.26 -14.01 9.66
C SER A 189 14.02 -14.21 10.52
N ASP A 190 12.90 -14.52 9.87
CA ASP A 190 11.64 -14.90 10.50
C ASP A 190 11.83 -16.11 11.43
N ALA A 191 12.63 -17.09 11.02
CA ALA A 191 12.98 -18.26 11.81
C ALA A 191 13.70 -17.89 13.12
N THR A 192 14.67 -16.98 13.07
CA THR A 192 15.38 -16.50 14.28
C THR A 192 14.39 -15.83 15.23
N VAL A 193 13.54 -14.92 14.73
CA VAL A 193 12.54 -14.22 15.56
C VAL A 193 11.52 -15.17 16.16
N ARG A 194 10.99 -16.11 15.37
CA ARG A 194 10.02 -17.11 15.84
C ARG A 194 10.59 -17.96 16.97
N ASN A 195 11.86 -18.35 16.89
CA ASN A 195 12.49 -19.16 17.91
C ASN A 195 12.73 -18.38 19.21
N ALA A 196 12.92 -17.06 19.13
CA ALA A 196 13.11 -16.19 20.29
C ALA A 196 11.79 -15.75 20.95
N VAL A 197 10.71 -15.64 20.17
CA VAL A 197 9.40 -15.24 20.68
C VAL A 197 8.47 -16.45 20.70
N ALA A 198 8.38 -17.06 21.88
CA ALA A 198 7.44 -18.14 22.12
C ALA A 198 6.00 -17.69 21.78
N GLY A 199 5.23 -18.58 21.14
CA GLY A 199 3.80 -18.38 20.97
C GLY A 199 3.38 -17.55 19.75
N ILE A 200 4.26 -17.28 18.78
CA ILE A 200 3.79 -16.84 17.45
C ILE A 200 3.24 -18.05 16.70
N LEU A 201 1.92 -18.22 16.76
CA LEU A 201 1.17 -19.30 16.14
C LEU A 201 0.27 -18.78 15.02
N PRO A 202 -0.07 -19.63 14.03
CA PRO A 202 -1.10 -19.33 13.03
C PRO A 202 -2.37 -18.78 13.69
N GLY A 203 -2.86 -17.64 13.22
CA GLY A 203 -4.08 -17.01 13.74
C GLY A 203 -3.89 -15.97 14.84
N ASN A 204 -2.69 -15.86 15.43
CA ASN A 204 -2.43 -14.87 16.48
C ASN A 204 -2.30 -13.45 15.92
N TYR A 205 -1.56 -13.29 14.83
CA TYR A 205 -1.23 -11.99 14.25
C TYR A 205 -1.40 -11.99 12.74
N ASP A 206 -1.80 -10.86 12.18
CA ASP A 206 -1.84 -10.62 10.73
C ASP A 206 -0.44 -10.33 10.19
N CYS A 207 0.40 -9.66 10.98
CA CYS A 207 1.78 -9.39 10.65
C CYS A 207 2.64 -9.21 11.91
N VAL A 208 3.88 -9.69 11.85
CA VAL A 208 4.95 -9.38 12.80
C VAL A 208 5.82 -8.29 12.18
N PHE A 209 6.02 -7.20 12.91
CA PHE A 209 6.84 -6.07 12.51
C PHE A 209 8.05 -6.00 13.42
N VAL A 210 9.25 -6.02 12.85
CA VAL A 210 10.49 -6.07 13.62
C VAL A 210 11.32 -4.82 13.37
N CYS A 211 11.88 -4.25 14.44
CA CYS A 211 12.79 -3.14 14.38
C CYS A 211 14.13 -3.49 15.03
N TRP A 212 15.24 -3.18 14.36
CA TRP A 212 16.59 -3.39 14.87
C TRP A 212 17.59 -2.32 14.37
N LYS A 213 18.72 -2.17 15.08
CA LYS A 213 19.73 -1.14 14.78
C LYS A 213 20.79 -1.68 13.84
N GLN A 214 20.92 -1.14 12.63
CA GLN A 214 21.93 -1.57 11.67
C GLN A 214 23.34 -1.11 12.06
N LYS A 215 23.45 0.14 12.55
CA LYS A 215 24.74 0.79 12.81
C LYS A 215 24.81 1.39 14.21
N ASP A 216 25.90 1.11 14.91
CA ASP A 216 26.19 1.57 16.26
C ASP A 216 27.68 1.86 16.42
N GLY A 217 28.04 3.15 16.43
CA GLY A 217 29.43 3.59 16.41
C GLY A 217 30.18 3.08 15.17
N ALA A 218 31.24 2.31 15.39
CA ALA A 218 32.07 1.72 14.33
C ALA A 218 31.47 0.44 13.73
N VAL A 219 30.44 -0.14 14.35
CA VAL A 219 29.77 -1.35 13.85
C VAL A 219 28.73 -0.97 12.82
N ASP A 220 28.81 -1.54 11.62
CA ASP A 220 27.81 -1.39 10.56
C ASP A 220 27.55 -2.75 9.91
N PHE A 221 26.32 -3.23 10.01
CA PHE A 221 25.89 -4.45 9.32
C PHE A 221 25.53 -4.21 7.84
N GLY A 222 25.58 -2.98 7.34
CA GLY A 222 25.41 -2.66 5.91
C GLY A 222 24.10 -3.19 5.30
N GLY A 223 24.07 -3.25 3.96
CA GLY A 223 22.98 -3.79 3.16
C GLY A 223 22.09 -2.72 2.52
N ASN A 224 21.79 -2.90 1.22
CA ASN A 224 21.10 -1.93 0.37
C ASN A 224 19.57 -1.92 0.53
N TYR A 225 19.08 -2.08 1.75
CA TYR A 225 17.65 -2.02 2.05
C TYR A 225 17.43 -1.29 3.36
N PHE A 226 16.27 -0.66 3.50
CA PHE A 226 15.87 0.01 4.75
C PHE A 226 14.81 -0.81 5.47
N GLY A 227 13.78 -1.21 4.74
CA GLY A 227 12.85 -2.27 5.11
C GLY A 227 13.08 -3.51 4.24
N LEU A 228 12.63 -4.67 4.75
CA LEU A 228 12.58 -5.90 3.99
C LEU A 228 11.33 -6.70 4.37
N ALA A 229 10.63 -7.14 3.34
CA ALA A 229 9.51 -8.06 3.41
C ALA A 229 9.38 -8.80 2.07
N GLY A 230 8.30 -9.55 1.87
CA GLY A 230 8.06 -10.29 0.61
C GLY A 230 8.07 -11.81 0.74
N THR A 231 7.79 -12.33 1.94
CA THR A 231 7.45 -13.75 2.08
C THR A 231 5.94 -13.90 2.03
N ASP A 232 5.44 -14.88 1.28
CA ASP A 232 4.01 -15.21 1.33
C ASP A 232 3.64 -15.68 2.74
N PRO A 233 2.80 -14.91 3.46
CA PRO A 233 2.51 -15.19 4.85
C PRO A 233 1.93 -16.58 5.06
N LEU A 234 1.14 -17.10 4.11
CA LEU A 234 0.46 -18.40 4.24
C LEU A 234 1.30 -19.59 3.79
N SER A 235 2.37 -19.35 3.03
CA SER A 235 3.31 -20.38 2.59
C SER A 235 4.28 -20.84 3.69
N THR A 236 4.47 -20.00 4.71
CA THR A 236 5.39 -20.28 5.81
C THR A 236 4.71 -21.08 6.93
N ASN A 237 5.52 -21.74 7.76
CA ASN A 237 5.05 -22.30 9.02
C ASN A 237 4.57 -21.22 10.02
N PHE A 238 4.92 -19.95 9.78
CA PHE A 238 4.52 -18.82 10.61
C PHE A 238 3.05 -18.46 10.40
N LYS A 239 2.53 -18.64 9.16
CA LYS A 239 1.16 -18.28 8.75
C LYS A 239 0.75 -16.87 9.18
N THR A 240 1.69 -15.94 9.10
CA THR A 240 1.54 -14.52 9.43
C THR A 240 2.52 -13.71 8.60
N GLY A 241 2.22 -12.43 8.37
CA GLY A 241 3.16 -11.56 7.69
C GLY A 241 4.45 -11.34 8.49
N TYR A 242 5.55 -11.07 7.81
CA TYR A 242 6.81 -10.72 8.45
C TYR A 242 7.44 -9.52 7.73
N VAL A 243 7.63 -8.44 8.49
CA VAL A 243 8.24 -7.19 8.03
C VAL A 243 9.36 -6.85 8.98
N GLN A 244 10.53 -6.50 8.46
CA GLN A 244 11.61 -5.92 9.26
C GLN A 244 12.00 -4.55 8.72
N VAL A 245 12.29 -3.61 9.61
CA VAL A 245 12.89 -2.33 9.27
C VAL A 245 14.12 -2.16 10.14
N LYS A 246 15.23 -1.75 9.52
CA LYS A 246 16.48 -1.49 10.24
C LYS A 246 16.81 -0.02 10.17
N PHE A 247 17.25 0.54 11.30
CA PHE A 247 17.62 1.95 11.36
C PHE A 247 19.11 2.15 11.57
N THR A 248 19.61 3.24 10.99
CA THR A 248 20.89 3.86 11.33
C THR A 248 20.61 5.28 11.79
N GLN A 249 21.27 5.74 12.86
CA GLN A 249 21.16 7.16 13.22
C GLN A 249 21.88 8.07 12.21
N ASP A 250 22.95 7.59 11.58
CA ASP A 250 23.77 8.41 10.68
C ASP A 250 22.99 8.94 9.45
N PRO A 251 23.31 10.17 8.99
CA PRO A 251 24.27 11.13 9.55
C PRO A 251 23.70 12.01 10.69
N TYR A 252 22.59 11.62 11.32
CA TYR A 252 21.90 12.43 12.32
C TYR A 252 22.47 12.23 13.72
N ALA A 253 22.28 13.22 14.57
CA ALA A 253 22.75 13.20 15.95
C ALA A 253 22.04 12.12 16.79
N THR A 254 20.75 11.88 16.52
CA THR A 254 19.95 10.86 17.21
C THR A 254 19.10 10.06 16.23
N LEU A 255 18.71 8.85 16.63
CA LEU A 255 17.73 8.06 15.89
C LEU A 255 16.39 8.79 15.71
N SER A 256 15.95 9.54 16.72
CA SER A 256 14.73 10.34 16.66
C SER A 256 14.79 11.39 15.56
N ASP A 257 15.94 12.05 15.37
CA ASP A 257 16.14 13.01 14.28
C ASP A 257 16.04 12.32 12.91
N LYS A 258 16.63 11.13 12.76
CA LYS A 258 16.50 10.32 11.55
C LYS A 258 15.04 9.96 11.27
N ILE A 259 14.32 9.49 12.28
CA ILE A 259 12.90 9.14 12.18
C ILE A 259 12.06 10.36 11.78
N ASN A 260 12.32 11.52 12.39
CA ASN A 260 11.62 12.76 12.04
C ASN A 260 11.93 13.19 10.61
N ASN A 261 13.15 12.98 10.13
CA ASN A 261 13.47 13.19 8.72
C ASN A 261 12.66 12.27 7.81
N TYR A 262 12.57 10.97 8.12
CA TYR A 262 11.74 10.04 7.35
C TYR A 262 10.27 10.44 7.33
N LYS A 263 9.69 10.81 8.47
CA LYS A 263 8.30 11.32 8.55
C LYS A 263 8.02 12.46 7.56
N ASN A 264 9.03 13.29 7.28
CA ASN A 264 8.88 14.46 6.40
C ASN A 264 9.26 14.20 4.94
N ASN A 265 10.15 13.25 4.66
CA ASN A 265 10.73 13.08 3.32
C ASN A 265 10.38 11.75 2.65
N ASP A 266 10.30 10.67 3.42
CA ASP A 266 9.93 9.34 2.93
C ASP A 266 9.24 8.53 4.04
N PRO A 267 7.97 8.84 4.33
CA PRO A 267 7.31 8.30 5.52
C PRO A 267 6.76 6.88 5.32
N GLY A 268 6.89 6.31 4.12
CA GLY A 268 6.12 5.16 3.68
C GLY A 268 6.66 3.78 4.05
N VAL A 269 7.81 3.66 4.73
CA VAL A 269 8.50 2.37 4.88
C VAL A 269 7.61 1.24 5.43
N TRP A 270 6.86 1.47 6.51
CA TRP A 270 6.06 0.40 7.12
C TRP A 270 4.91 -0.05 6.21
N ILE A 271 4.26 0.87 5.50
CA ILE A 271 3.18 0.52 4.57
C ILE A 271 3.75 -0.11 3.30
N HIS A 272 4.92 0.33 2.84
CA HIS A 272 5.66 -0.25 1.72
C HIS A 272 5.97 -1.74 1.96
N GLU A 273 6.63 -2.05 3.09
CA GLU A 273 6.97 -3.44 3.42
C GLU A 273 5.74 -4.30 3.71
N TRP A 274 4.72 -3.73 4.34
CA TRP A 274 3.45 -4.43 4.53
C TRP A 274 2.78 -4.76 3.20
N LEU A 275 2.85 -3.87 2.19
CA LEU A 275 2.29 -4.13 0.88
C LEU A 275 3.04 -5.24 0.13
N HIS A 276 4.36 -5.38 0.30
CA HIS A 276 5.08 -6.56 -0.22
C HIS A 276 4.48 -7.86 0.34
N THR A 277 4.23 -7.92 1.65
CA THR A 277 3.73 -9.15 2.29
C THR A 277 2.24 -9.38 2.04
N VAL A 278 1.41 -8.40 2.37
CA VAL A 278 -0.04 -8.55 2.41
C VAL A 278 -0.67 -8.17 1.07
N GLY A 279 -0.17 -7.12 0.41
CA GLY A 279 -0.60 -6.77 -0.93
C GLY A 279 -0.20 -7.87 -1.91
N GLU A 280 1.09 -7.95 -2.22
CA GLU A 280 1.61 -8.76 -3.33
C GLU A 280 1.52 -10.26 -3.10
N HIS A 281 1.71 -10.77 -1.89
CA HIS A 281 1.57 -12.20 -1.68
C HIS A 281 0.16 -12.60 -1.28
N PHE A 282 -0.33 -12.11 -0.14
CA PHE A 282 -1.60 -12.58 0.40
C PHE A 282 -2.80 -12.27 -0.50
N TYR A 283 -2.97 -11.00 -0.92
CA TYR A 283 -4.12 -10.64 -1.77
C TYR A 283 -3.96 -11.11 -3.22
N GLN A 284 -2.76 -11.14 -3.78
CA GLN A 284 -2.55 -11.73 -5.11
C GLN A 284 -2.91 -13.23 -5.11
N ASN A 285 -2.51 -13.99 -4.09
CA ASN A 285 -2.85 -15.42 -3.95
C ASN A 285 -4.35 -15.65 -3.75
N LYS A 286 -5.09 -14.64 -3.27
CA LYS A 286 -6.56 -14.64 -3.20
C LYS A 286 -7.25 -14.22 -4.50
N GLY A 287 -6.49 -14.00 -5.58
CA GLY A 287 -7.02 -13.67 -6.91
C GLY A 287 -7.35 -12.20 -7.11
N TYR A 288 -6.90 -11.30 -6.22
CA TYR A 288 -7.09 -9.87 -6.42
C TYR A 288 -6.16 -9.35 -7.52
N THR A 289 -6.69 -8.49 -8.40
CA THR A 289 -5.90 -7.86 -9.45
C THR A 289 -5.14 -6.66 -8.90
N LEU A 290 -3.83 -6.83 -8.76
CA LEU A 290 -2.92 -5.80 -8.27
C LEU A 290 -2.21 -5.12 -9.45
N PRO A 291 -1.61 -3.93 -9.24
CA PRO A 291 -0.75 -3.33 -10.25
C PRO A 291 0.32 -4.31 -10.71
N LEU A 292 0.53 -4.40 -12.02
CA LEU A 292 1.60 -5.22 -12.57
C LEU A 292 2.95 -4.63 -12.18
N ALA A 293 3.86 -5.49 -11.71
CA ALA A 293 5.27 -5.16 -11.67
C ALA A 293 5.76 -4.79 -13.08
N ASN A 294 6.82 -3.98 -13.16
CA ASN A 294 7.40 -3.56 -14.43
C ASN A 294 7.63 -4.74 -15.40
N LEU A 295 7.57 -4.47 -16.71
CA LEU A 295 7.81 -5.41 -17.81
C LEU A 295 9.23 -6.00 -17.73
N GLY A 296 9.44 -7.04 -16.92
CA GLY A 296 10.76 -7.62 -16.67
C GLY A 296 10.86 -8.55 -15.45
N GLY A 297 9.83 -8.63 -14.62
CA GLY A 297 9.86 -9.38 -13.36
C GLY A 297 10.32 -8.48 -12.22
N GLY A 298 9.45 -8.30 -11.22
CA GLY A 298 9.69 -7.42 -10.08
C GLY A 298 8.49 -7.39 -9.14
N PHE A 299 8.52 -6.48 -8.17
CA PHE A 299 7.45 -6.27 -7.21
C PHE A 299 6.51 -5.14 -7.67
N SER A 300 5.20 -5.39 -7.64
CA SER A 300 4.13 -4.41 -7.88
C SER A 300 4.31 -3.12 -7.09
N VAL A 301 4.73 -3.17 -5.82
CA VAL A 301 4.92 -2.01 -4.94
C VAL A 301 5.96 -1.04 -5.52
N HIS A 302 6.94 -1.53 -6.28
CA HIS A 302 7.98 -0.73 -6.93
C HIS A 302 7.58 -0.19 -8.30
N ALA A 303 6.36 -0.47 -8.77
CA ALA A 303 5.88 -0.03 -10.08
C ALA A 303 5.35 1.41 -10.11
N ALA A 304 5.39 2.15 -8.99
CA ALA A 304 4.75 3.46 -8.83
C ALA A 304 5.00 4.43 -10.00
N GLU A 305 6.25 4.57 -10.44
CA GLU A 305 6.63 5.49 -11.53
C GLU A 305 6.07 5.07 -12.90
N SER A 306 5.95 3.77 -13.17
CA SER A 306 5.32 3.24 -14.37
C SER A 306 3.82 3.57 -14.46
N TYR A 307 3.20 3.86 -13.32
CA TYR A 307 1.83 4.35 -13.21
C TYR A 307 1.74 5.87 -13.03
N GLY A 308 2.87 6.59 -13.18
CA GLY A 308 2.92 8.05 -13.14
C GLY A 308 2.97 8.66 -11.73
N TYR A 309 3.23 7.87 -10.69
CA TYR A 309 3.37 8.37 -9.32
C TYR A 309 4.82 8.79 -9.04
N THR A 310 5.00 9.83 -8.23
CA THR A 310 6.32 10.36 -7.86
C THR A 310 6.68 10.06 -6.41
N ALA A 311 7.98 9.90 -6.14
CA ALA A 311 8.48 9.73 -4.77
C ALA A 311 8.03 10.91 -3.87
N PRO A 312 7.72 10.67 -2.58
CA PRO A 312 7.88 9.43 -1.81
C PRO A 312 6.72 8.42 -1.94
N TRP A 313 6.01 8.39 -3.06
CA TRP A 313 5.00 7.35 -3.40
C TRP A 313 3.84 7.21 -2.41
N MET A 314 3.60 8.20 -1.54
CA MET A 314 2.50 8.13 -0.57
C MET A 314 1.12 8.08 -1.25
N ASN A 315 0.94 8.81 -2.35
CA ASN A 315 -0.27 8.71 -3.16
C ASN A 315 -0.40 7.32 -3.82
N TRP A 316 0.71 6.71 -4.21
CA TRP A 316 0.74 5.35 -4.73
C TRP A 316 0.27 4.35 -3.68
N TYR A 317 0.84 4.38 -2.46
CA TYR A 317 0.41 3.49 -1.38
C TYR A 317 -1.06 3.71 -1.01
N LYS A 318 -1.50 4.98 -0.96
CA LYS A 318 -2.91 5.32 -0.71
C LYS A 318 -3.82 4.71 -1.76
N ASP A 319 -3.50 4.88 -3.04
CA ASP A 319 -4.31 4.38 -4.13
C ASP A 319 -4.24 2.85 -4.23
N PHE A 320 -3.10 2.22 -3.92
CA PHE A 320 -2.94 0.77 -3.87
C PHE A 320 -3.84 0.16 -2.79
N VAL A 321 -3.77 0.65 -1.55
CA VAL A 321 -4.59 0.18 -0.43
C VAL A 321 -6.08 0.42 -0.71
N SER A 322 -6.42 1.58 -1.29
CA SER A 322 -7.81 1.91 -1.60
C SER A 322 -8.33 1.35 -2.93
N GLY A 323 -7.54 0.58 -3.68
CA GLY A 323 -8.00 -0.04 -4.93
C GLY A 323 -8.30 0.96 -6.05
N ARG A 324 -7.54 2.06 -6.09
CA ARG A 324 -7.72 3.21 -6.99
C ARG A 324 -6.58 3.42 -7.98
N VAL A 325 -5.63 2.48 -8.08
CA VAL A 325 -4.55 2.58 -9.07
C VAL A 325 -5.14 2.36 -10.47
N PRO A 326 -5.03 3.31 -11.42
CA PRO A 326 -5.55 3.11 -12.77
C PRO A 326 -4.82 1.96 -13.48
N SER A 327 -5.54 1.05 -14.14
CA SER A 327 -4.89 0.03 -14.97
C SER A 327 -4.21 0.66 -16.19
N LEU A 328 -3.00 0.19 -16.53
CA LEU A 328 -2.30 0.61 -17.76
C LEU A 328 -3.07 0.22 -19.04
N SER A 329 -3.90 -0.82 -18.98
CA SER A 329 -4.78 -1.21 -20.10
C SER A 329 -6.05 -0.34 -20.21
N GLY A 330 -6.27 0.59 -19.27
CA GLY A 330 -7.45 1.42 -19.19
C GLY A 330 -8.71 0.70 -18.67
N GLY A 331 -9.74 1.50 -18.37
CA GLY A 331 -11.10 1.03 -18.06
C GLY A 331 -11.32 0.31 -16.74
N SER A 332 -10.29 0.17 -15.91
CA SER A 332 -10.37 -0.51 -14.61
C SER A 332 -9.36 0.08 -13.61
N TYR A 333 -9.54 -0.28 -12.34
CA TYR A 333 -8.68 0.11 -11.24
C TYR A 333 -8.21 -1.12 -10.47
N LEU A 334 -7.00 -1.03 -9.93
CA LEU A 334 -6.23 -2.11 -9.33
C LEU A 334 -5.93 -1.80 -7.87
N GLY A 335 -5.64 -2.85 -7.09
CA GLY A 335 -5.26 -2.77 -5.68
C GLY A 335 -6.21 -3.56 -4.78
N ILE A 336 -6.23 -3.22 -3.49
CA ILE A 336 -6.91 -4.01 -2.47
C ILE A 336 -8.38 -3.58 -2.32
N GLY A 337 -8.61 -2.30 -2.01
CA GLY A 337 -9.94 -1.73 -1.82
C GLY A 337 -10.43 -1.80 -0.36
N PRO A 338 -11.16 -0.78 0.14
CA PRO A 338 -11.62 -0.74 1.53
C PRO A 338 -12.51 -1.93 1.92
N GLU A 339 -13.42 -2.36 1.04
CA GLU A 339 -14.30 -3.50 1.31
C GLU A 339 -13.52 -4.81 1.49
N THR A 340 -12.45 -5.01 0.71
CA THR A 340 -11.58 -6.18 0.82
C THR A 340 -10.89 -6.26 2.19
N LEU A 341 -10.54 -5.12 2.77
CA LEU A 341 -9.91 -5.03 4.09
C LEU A 341 -10.87 -5.36 5.25
N LEU A 342 -12.19 -5.42 4.97
CA LEU A 342 -13.22 -5.89 5.92
C LEU A 342 -13.39 -7.42 5.92
N LYS A 343 -12.82 -8.12 4.94
CA LYS A 343 -12.95 -9.58 4.75
C LYS A 343 -11.95 -10.37 5.62
N CYS A 344 -11.79 -11.69 5.37
CA CYS A 344 -10.85 -12.52 6.11
C CYS A 344 -9.42 -11.97 6.02
N THR A 345 -8.84 -11.62 7.17
CA THR A 345 -7.45 -11.16 7.28
C THR A 345 -6.45 -12.32 7.17
N VAL A 346 -5.14 -12.04 7.21
CA VAL A 346 -4.09 -13.07 7.15
C VAL A 346 -4.28 -14.09 8.28
N ARG A 347 -4.44 -13.62 9.52
CA ARG A 347 -4.58 -14.48 10.69
C ARG A 347 -5.87 -15.29 10.66
N GLU A 348 -6.97 -14.70 10.22
CA GLU A 348 -8.25 -15.41 10.09
C GLU A 348 -8.13 -16.51 9.03
N THR A 349 -7.46 -16.23 7.91
CA THR A 349 -7.23 -17.20 6.83
C THR A 349 -6.33 -18.35 7.29
N ALA A 350 -5.31 -18.05 8.09
CA ALA A 350 -4.38 -19.04 8.65
C ALA A 350 -5.07 -20.15 9.46
N VAL A 351 -6.27 -19.87 10.01
CA VAL A 351 -7.08 -20.80 10.81
C VAL A 351 -8.40 -21.22 10.13
N GLY A 352 -8.53 -20.97 8.82
CA GLY A 352 -9.62 -21.54 8.00
C GLY A 352 -10.72 -20.57 7.56
N CYS A 353 -10.56 -19.25 7.75
CA CYS A 353 -11.47 -18.27 7.14
C CYS A 353 -11.27 -18.24 5.62
N SER A 354 -12.26 -18.71 4.87
CA SER A 354 -12.34 -18.57 3.41
C SER A 354 -13.28 -17.40 3.07
N ASN A 355 -12.84 -16.54 2.15
CA ASN A 355 -13.68 -15.49 1.58
C ASN A 355 -14.63 -16.06 0.52
#